data_AF-A0A7K4I8G1-F1
#
_entry.id   AF-A0A7K4I8G1-F1
#
_cell.length_a   1.000
_cell.length_b   1.000
_cell.length_c   1.000
_cell.angle_alpha   90.00
_cell.angle_beta   90.00
_cell.angle_gamma   90.00
#
_symmetry.space_group_name_H-M   'P 1'
#
loop_
_entity.id
_entity.type
_entity.pdbx_description
1 polymer ?
#
loop_
_entity_poly.entity_id
_entity_poly.type
_entity_poly.pdbx_seq_one_letter_code
_entity_poly.pdbx_strand_id
1 'polypeptide(L)'
;MKERTTNIQYSFLFCSMLCIALCLLLSFVFINPESVLMLIVFNFLFASLMFPLKGSLARKTCLLLIGNVIDLFWNYLFFLFAFLGVNLFGEGFNGLYLILNPFANLVWIISFWSISLTALAESESRKTGVRIGN
;
A
#
# COMPACT_ATOMS: atom_id res chain seq x y z
N MET A 1 20.29 5.24 -27.32
CA MET A 1 18.95 5.60 -26.77
C MET A 1 18.35 4.49 -25.90
N LYS A 2 18.43 3.21 -26.30
CA LYS A 2 17.91 2.04 -25.56
C LYS A 2 18.56 1.79 -24.19
N GLU A 3 19.83 2.18 -24.02
CA GLU A 3 20.60 2.02 -22.78
C GLU A 3 20.22 3.03 -21.67
N ARG A 4 19.68 4.19 -22.07
CA ARG A 4 19.26 5.24 -21.13
C ARG A 4 17.95 4.88 -20.43
N THR A 5 17.03 4.22 -21.13
CA THR A 5 15.74 3.77 -20.61
C THR A 5 15.86 2.61 -19.63
N THR A 6 16.80 1.69 -19.85
CA THR A 6 17.08 0.59 -18.89
C THR A 6 17.67 1.11 -17.59
N ASN A 7 18.63 2.04 -17.62
CA ASN A 7 19.21 2.63 -16.41
C ASN A 7 18.18 3.37 -15.54
N ILE A 8 17.22 4.07 -16.17
CA ILE A 8 16.13 4.75 -15.44
C ILE A 8 15.19 3.74 -14.78
N GLN A 9 14.89 2.62 -15.45
CA GLN A 9 14.05 1.56 -14.89
C GLN A 9 14.71 0.86 -13.69
N TYR A 10 16.00 0.53 -13.78
CA TYR A 10 16.74 -0.07 -12.66
C TYR A 10 16.83 0.88 -11.47
N SER A 11 17.10 2.17 -11.70
CA SER A 11 17.15 3.18 -10.64
C SER A 11 15.80 3.34 -9.93
N PHE A 12 14.70 3.33 -10.69
CA PHE A 12 13.35 3.43 -10.15
C PHE A 12 12.94 2.17 -9.35
N LEU A 13 13.29 0.98 -9.84
CA LEU A 13 13.07 -0.29 -9.12
C LEU A 13 13.88 -0.35 -7.83
N PHE A 14 15.15 0.07 -7.87
CA PHE A 14 16.00 0.14 -6.70
C PHE A 14 15.47 1.13 -5.65
N CYS A 15 15.05 2.32 -6.10
CA CYS A 15 14.43 3.32 -5.23
C CYS A 15 13.14 2.79 -4.58
N SER A 16 12.29 2.08 -5.34
CA SER A 16 11.10 1.45 -4.78
C SER A 16 11.43 0.37 -3.75
N MET A 17 12.38 -0.52 -4.03
CA MET A 17 12.83 -1.54 -3.08
C MET A 17 13.35 -0.89 -1.79
N LEU A 18 14.13 0.18 -1.92
CA LEU A 18 14.66 0.94 -0.80
C LEU A 18 13.55 1.62 0.01
N CYS A 19 12.55 2.22 -0.65
CA CYS A 19 11.40 2.82 0.01
C CYS A 19 10.57 1.77 0.77
N ILE A 20 10.33 0.59 0.20
CA ILE A 20 9.61 -0.50 0.88
C ILE A 20 10.39 -0.96 2.10
N ALA A 21 11.71 -1.17 1.96
CA ALA A 21 12.57 -1.56 3.06
C ALA A 21 12.59 -0.50 4.18
N LEU A 22 12.63 0.79 3.82
CA LEU A 22 12.53 1.90 4.77
C LEU A 22 11.17 1.93 5.46
N CYS A 23 10.05 1.74 4.75
CA CYS A 23 8.71 1.69 5.34
C CYS A 23 8.55 0.53 6.32
N LEU A 24 9.08 -0.66 5.97
CA LEU A 24 9.10 -1.82 6.87
C LEU A 24 9.94 -1.55 8.12
N LEU A 25 11.13 -0.96 7.95
CA LEU A 25 12.03 -0.65 9.05
C LEU A 25 11.46 0.45 9.95
N LEU A 26 10.83 1.48 9.39
CA LEU A 26 10.15 2.53 10.16
C LEU A 26 8.97 1.95 10.95
N SER A 27 8.16 1.08 10.33
CA SER A 27 7.00 0.48 11.01
C SER A 27 7.42 -0.47 12.13
N PHE A 28 8.52 -1.21 11.94
CA PHE A 28 9.11 -2.06 12.97
C PHE A 28 9.66 -1.26 14.15
N VAL A 29 10.33 -0.14 13.88
CA VAL A 29 10.98 0.68 14.92
C VAL A 29 10.01 1.61 15.65
N PHE A 30 9.06 2.23 14.94
CA PHE A 30 8.24 3.32 15.48
C PHE A 30 6.82 2.93 15.90
N ILE A 31 6.25 1.84 15.37
CA ILE A 31 4.82 1.55 15.56
C ILE A 31 4.62 0.31 16.43
N ASN A 32 4.68 -0.89 15.86
CA ASN A 32 4.44 -2.14 16.57
C ASN A 32 4.75 -3.33 15.63
N PRO A 33 5.28 -4.49 16.08
CA PRO A 33 5.39 -5.69 15.26
C PRO A 33 4.09 -6.08 14.50
N GLU A 34 2.91 -5.82 15.03
CA GLU A 34 1.65 -6.10 14.31
C GLU A 34 1.46 -5.25 13.04
N SER A 35 1.93 -3.99 13.06
CA SER A 35 1.91 -3.13 11.87
C SER A 35 2.82 -3.66 10.76
N VAL A 36 3.90 -4.38 11.12
CA VAL A 36 4.81 -5.01 10.15
C VAL A 36 4.13 -6.19 9.46
N LEU A 37 3.35 -6.99 10.18
CA LEU A 37 2.57 -8.08 9.59
C LEU A 37 1.55 -7.54 8.59
N MET A 38 0.87 -6.43 8.92
CA MET A 38 -0.07 -5.80 7.99
C MET A 38 0.64 -5.26 6.74
N LEU A 39 1.80 -4.62 6.89
CA LEU A 39 2.62 -4.20 5.75
C LEU A 39 3.07 -5.39 4.88
N ILE A 40 3.44 -6.52 5.48
CA ILE A 40 3.83 -7.73 4.74
C ILE A 40 2.63 -8.29 3.97
N VAL A 41 1.47 -8.41 4.61
CA VAL A 41 0.23 -8.87 3.96
C VAL A 41 -0.17 -7.91 2.84
N PHE A 42 -0.03 -6.61 3.05
CA PHE A 42 -0.30 -5.57 2.06
C PHE A 42 0.62 -5.69 0.84
N ASN A 43 1.94 -5.82 1.06
CA ASN A 43 2.92 -6.01 -0.01
C ASN A 43 2.70 -7.35 -0.74
N PHE A 44 2.30 -8.41 -0.04
CA PHE A 44 1.99 -9.71 -0.64
C PHE A 44 0.73 -9.67 -1.50
N LEU A 45 -0.36 -9.09 -0.97
CA LEU A 45 -1.61 -8.85 -1.72
C LEU A 45 -1.32 -8.01 -2.96
N PHE A 46 -0.52 -6.96 -2.82
CA PHE A 46 -0.12 -6.15 -3.96
C PHE A 46 0.64 -6.95 -5.01
N ALA A 47 1.68 -7.69 -4.61
CA ALA A 47 2.46 -8.49 -5.53
C ALA A 47 1.56 -9.51 -6.26
N SER A 48 0.66 -10.16 -5.53
CA SER A 48 -0.29 -11.14 -6.06
C SER A 48 -1.29 -10.52 -7.04
N LEU A 49 -1.83 -9.34 -6.71
CA LEU A 49 -2.81 -8.62 -7.53
C LEU A 49 -2.18 -7.93 -8.74
N MET A 50 -0.92 -7.51 -8.64
CA MET A 50 -0.23 -6.82 -9.74
C MET A 50 0.47 -7.76 -10.71
N PHE A 51 0.75 -8.99 -10.30
CA PHE A 51 1.26 -10.02 -11.18
C PHE A 51 0.35 -10.27 -12.40
N PRO A 52 -1.00 -10.39 -12.27
CA PRO A 52 -1.89 -10.62 -13.41
C PRO A 52 -2.19 -9.38 -14.27
N LEU A 53 -2.06 -8.14 -13.76
CA LEU A 53 -2.48 -6.95 -14.52
C LEU A 53 -1.45 -6.52 -15.58
N LYS A 54 -1.87 -6.35 -16.84
CA LYS A 54 -1.01 -5.89 -17.94
C LYS A 54 -0.91 -4.36 -17.91
N GLY A 55 0.29 -3.82 -17.69
CA GLY A 55 0.47 -2.37 -17.57
C GLY A 55 1.92 -1.93 -17.37
N SER A 56 2.17 -0.61 -17.49
CA SER A 56 3.49 -0.01 -17.29
C SER A 56 3.97 -0.23 -15.85
N LEU A 57 5.16 -0.83 -15.71
CA LEU A 57 5.82 -1.16 -14.45
C LEU A 57 5.97 0.07 -13.52
N ALA A 58 6.15 1.26 -14.09
CA ALA A 58 6.24 2.51 -13.33
C ALA A 58 4.93 2.86 -12.59
N ARG A 59 3.78 2.68 -13.27
CA ARG A 59 2.46 2.94 -12.66
C ARG A 59 2.15 1.93 -11.57
N LYS A 60 2.60 0.69 -11.75
CA LYS A 60 2.49 -0.36 -10.75
C LYS A 60 3.17 0.08 -9.46
N THR A 61 4.45 0.35 -9.53
CA THR A 61 5.26 0.77 -8.39
C THR A 61 4.78 2.08 -7.73
N CYS A 62 4.26 3.03 -8.50
CA CYS A 62 3.69 4.26 -7.94
C CYS A 62 2.46 3.97 -7.05
N LEU A 63 1.57 3.07 -7.48
CA LEU A 63 0.43 2.63 -6.67
C LEU A 63 0.87 1.90 -5.39
N LEU A 64 1.93 1.10 -5.46
CA LEU A 64 2.53 0.47 -4.27
C LEU A 64 3.01 1.54 -3.27
N LEU A 65 3.76 2.53 -3.76
CA LEU A 65 4.33 3.59 -2.94
C LEU A 65 3.22 4.38 -2.24
N ILE A 66 2.16 4.76 -2.98
CA ILE A 66 0.99 5.42 -2.42
C ILE A 66 0.33 4.53 -1.36
N GLY A 67 0.14 3.24 -1.66
CA GLY A 67 -0.43 2.30 -0.71
C GLY A 67 0.36 2.20 0.60
N ASN A 68 1.68 2.06 0.54
CA ASN A 68 2.54 2.01 1.74
C ASN A 68 2.51 3.32 2.53
N VAL A 69 2.47 4.48 1.87
CA VAL A 69 2.35 5.78 2.55
C VAL A 69 1.02 5.89 3.28
N ILE A 70 -0.08 5.50 2.64
CA ILE A 70 -1.39 5.58 3.27
C ILE A 70 -1.52 4.52 4.39
N ASP A 71 -0.97 3.33 4.22
CA ASP A 71 -0.94 2.29 5.26
C ASP A 71 -0.20 2.77 6.52
N LEU A 72 0.97 3.40 6.33
CA LEU A 72 1.72 4.01 7.44
C LEU A 72 0.91 5.13 8.12
N PHE A 73 0.31 6.01 7.32
CA PHE A 73 -0.52 7.10 7.82
C PHE A 73 -1.74 6.58 8.59
N TRP A 74 -2.40 5.54 8.08
CA TRP A 74 -3.56 4.92 8.67
C TRP A 74 -3.22 4.26 10.01
N ASN A 75 -2.15 3.45 10.05
CA ASN A 75 -1.66 2.84 11.29
C ASN A 75 -1.29 3.88 12.35
N TYR A 76 -0.64 4.98 11.94
CA TYR A 76 -0.32 6.07 12.86
C TYR A 76 -1.58 6.75 13.42
N LEU A 77 -2.56 7.03 12.57
CA LEU A 77 -3.83 7.65 12.98
C LEU A 77 -4.62 6.72 13.90
N PHE A 78 -4.63 5.42 13.63
CA PHE A 78 -5.27 4.40 14.47
C PHE A 78 -4.60 4.27 15.83
N PHE A 79 -3.25 4.30 15.87
CA PHE A 79 -2.49 4.33 17.12
C PHE A 79 -2.84 5.57 17.97
N LEU A 80 -2.91 6.74 17.34
CA LEU A 80 -3.22 7.99 18.03
C LEU A 80 -4.67 8.00 18.56
N PHE A 81 -5.60 7.42 17.81
CA PHE A 81 -6.96 7.18 18.24
C PHE A 81 -7.03 6.26 19.47
N ALA A 82 -6.26 5.17 19.47
CA ALA A 82 -6.16 4.27 20.63
C ALA A 82 -5.60 4.98 21.86
N PHE A 83 -4.53 5.75 21.69
CA PHE A 83 -3.87 6.50 22.75
C PHE A 83 -4.82 7.51 23.41
N LEU A 84 -5.56 8.29 22.60
CA LEU A 84 -6.54 9.23 23.11
C LEU A 84 -7.74 8.53 23.76
N GLY A 85 -8.20 7.43 23.17
CA GLY A 85 -9.32 6.65 23.68
C GLY A 85 -9.04 6.02 25.04
N VAL A 86 -7.84 5.48 25.25
CA VAL A 86 -7.42 4.96 26.57
C VAL A 86 -7.32 6.08 27.60
N ASN A 87 -6.80 7.26 27.23
CA ASN A 87 -6.71 8.40 28.15
C ASN A 87 -8.08 8.96 28.55
N LEU A 88 -9.09 8.88 27.68
CA LEU A 88 -10.42 9.45 27.93
C LEU A 88 -11.42 8.45 28.54
N PHE A 89 -11.37 7.18 28.10
CA PHE A 89 -12.37 6.16 28.44
C PHE A 89 -11.79 5.00 29.28
N GLY A 90 -10.48 5.03 29.58
CA GLY A 90 -9.79 4.00 30.35
C GLY A 90 -9.45 2.74 29.55
N GLU A 91 -8.91 1.73 30.24
CA GLU A 91 -8.37 0.51 29.62
C GLU A 91 -9.40 -0.33 28.86
N GLY A 92 -10.69 -0.19 29.14
CA GLY A 92 -11.76 -0.86 28.39
C GLY A 92 -11.78 -0.51 26.90
N PHE A 93 -11.30 0.70 26.55
CA PHE A 93 -11.15 1.13 25.17
C PHE A 93 -10.05 0.37 24.42
N ASN A 94 -9.01 -0.11 25.13
CA ASN A 94 -7.93 -0.88 24.54
C ASN A 94 -8.42 -2.24 24.00
N GLY A 95 -9.39 -2.86 24.69
CA GLY A 95 -10.02 -4.10 24.22
C GLY A 95 -10.81 -3.90 22.93
N LEU A 96 -11.58 -2.81 22.83
CA LEU A 96 -12.28 -2.44 21.59
C LEU A 96 -11.30 -2.13 20.45
N TYR A 97 -10.19 -1.45 20.77
CA TYR A 97 -9.13 -1.17 19.81
C TYR A 97 -8.50 -2.47 19.26
N LEU A 98 -8.12 -3.41 20.12
CA LEU A 98 -7.56 -4.70 19.71
C LEU A 98 -8.48 -5.47 18.74
N ILE A 99 -9.80 -5.39 18.95
CA ILE A 99 -10.78 -6.06 18.09
C ILE A 99 -10.98 -5.28 16.78
N LEU A 100 -11.14 -3.96 16.83
CA LEU A 100 -11.47 -3.14 15.66
C LEU A 100 -10.28 -2.91 14.72
N ASN A 101 -9.07 -2.87 15.24
CA ASN A 101 -7.84 -2.63 14.49
C ASN A 101 -7.68 -3.57 13.28
N PRO A 102 -7.74 -4.91 13.40
CA PRO A 102 -7.62 -5.79 12.25
C PRO A 102 -8.75 -5.62 11.23
N PHE A 103 -10.00 -5.36 11.65
CA PHE A 103 -11.11 -5.14 10.73
C PHE A 103 -10.97 -3.82 9.96
N ALA A 104 -10.59 -2.75 10.64
CA ALA A 104 -10.39 -1.45 10.01
C ALA A 104 -9.27 -1.51 8.97
N ASN A 105 -8.17 -2.20 9.28
CA ASN A 105 -7.09 -2.43 8.32
C ASN A 105 -7.54 -3.29 7.15
N LEU A 106 -8.26 -4.39 7.38
CA LEU A 106 -8.82 -5.21 6.29
C LEU A 106 -9.70 -4.40 5.34
N VAL A 107 -10.64 -3.62 5.87
CA VAL A 107 -11.57 -2.81 5.07
C VAL A 107 -10.81 -1.77 4.24
N TRP A 108 -9.87 -1.07 4.86
CA TRP A 108 -9.02 -0.10 4.17
C TRP A 108 -8.23 -0.75 3.03
N ILE A 109 -7.52 -1.84 3.33
CA ILE A 109 -6.66 -2.56 2.39
C ILE A 109 -7.46 -3.03 1.18
N ILE A 110 -8.59 -3.72 1.41
CA ILE A 110 -9.44 -4.26 0.34
C ILE A 110 -10.02 -3.13 -0.52
N SER A 111 -10.45 -2.02 0.10
CA SER A 111 -11.03 -0.89 -0.60
C SER A 111 -10.00 -0.20 -1.50
N PHE A 112 -8.82 0.10 -0.95
CA PHE A 112 -7.73 0.73 -1.70
C PHE A 112 -7.31 -0.12 -2.90
N TRP A 113 -7.22 -1.45 -2.73
CA TRP A 113 -6.87 -2.34 -3.83
C TRP A 113 -7.96 -2.43 -4.88
N SER A 114 -9.23 -2.51 -4.48
CA SER A 114 -10.35 -2.55 -5.43
C SER A 114 -10.37 -1.30 -6.32
N ILE A 115 -10.14 -0.12 -5.74
CA ILE A 115 -10.05 1.14 -6.48
C ILE A 115 -8.82 1.14 -7.40
N SER A 116 -7.66 0.73 -6.87
CA SER A 116 -6.41 0.69 -7.64
C SER A 116 -6.51 -0.23 -8.87
N LEU A 117 -7.10 -1.42 -8.69
CA LEU A 117 -7.33 -2.37 -9.76
C LEU A 117 -8.32 -1.84 -10.80
N THR A 118 -9.41 -1.22 -10.35
CA THR A 118 -10.40 -0.60 -11.24
C THR A 118 -9.77 0.51 -12.09
N ALA A 119 -9.00 1.40 -11.46
CA ALA A 119 -8.29 2.47 -12.15
C ALA A 119 -7.24 1.95 -13.13
N LEU A 120 -6.61 0.80 -12.82
CA LEU A 120 -5.61 0.18 -13.69
C LEU A 120 -6.28 -0.52 -14.88
N ALA A 121 -7.39 -1.24 -14.66
CA ALA A 121 -8.20 -1.87 -15.69
C ALA A 121 -8.81 -0.85 -16.67
N GLU A 122 -9.36 0.26 -16.18
CA GLU A 122 -9.90 1.32 -17.05
C GLU A 122 -8.80 1.87 -17.97
N SER A 123 -7.59 2.08 -17.44
CA SER A 123 -6.49 2.60 -18.23
C SER A 123 -5.98 1.65 -19.31
N GLU A 124 -6.11 0.35 -19.11
CA GLU A 124 -5.80 -0.66 -20.12
C GLU A 124 -6.87 -0.65 -21.20
N SER A 125 -8.16 -0.62 -20.83
CA SER A 125 -9.28 -0.53 -21.78
C SER A 125 -9.18 0.71 -22.67
N ARG A 126 -8.80 1.86 -22.12
CA ARG A 126 -8.64 3.13 -22.84
C ARG A 126 -7.47 3.08 -23.83
N LYS A 127 -6.37 2.39 -23.49
CA LYS A 127 -5.24 2.18 -24.42
C LYS A 127 -5.59 1.23 -25.56
N THR A 128 -6.40 0.21 -25.29
CA THR A 128 -6.81 -0.76 -26.32
C THR A 128 -7.85 -0.16 -27.27
N GLY A 129 -8.80 0.65 -26.77
CA GLY A 129 -9.76 1.37 -27.61
C GLY A 129 -9.13 2.38 -28.57
N VAL A 130 -8.07 3.09 -28.14
CA VAL A 130 -7.32 4.02 -28.99
C VAL A 130 -6.51 3.29 -30.09
N ARG A 131 -6.14 2.02 -29.89
CA ARG A 131 -5.42 1.23 -30.90
C ARG A 131 -6.30 0.61 -31.98
N ILE A 132 -7.60 0.48 -31.76
CA ILE A 132 -8.54 -0.11 -32.74
C ILE A 132 -9.13 0.98 -33.65
N GLY A 133 -9.07 2.25 -33.25
CA GLY A 133 -9.58 3.39 -34.03
C GLY A 133 -8.57 4.06 -34.96
N ASN A 134 -7.39 3.45 -35.21
CA ASN A 134 -6.33 3.99 -36.06
C ASN A 134 -5.98 3.02 -37.19
#